data_AF-A0A0B4GWK0-F1
#
_entry.id   AF-A0A0B4GWK0-F1
#
_cell.length_a   1.000
_cell.length_b   1.000
_cell.length_c   1.000
_cell.angle_alpha   90.00
_cell.angle_beta   90.00
_cell.angle_gamma   90.00
#
_symmetry.space_group_name_H-M   'P 1'
#
loop_
_entity.id
_entity.type
_entity.pdbx_description
1 polymer ?
#
loop_
_entity_poly.entity_id
_entity_poly.type
_entity_poly.pdbx_seq_one_letter_code
_entity_poly.pdbx_strand_id
1 'polypeptide(L)'
;MDLIRSLVSWFLRPRVTDPGTRNDFHSSSSSYTSSHTTLPSAPTNDLRSIVDNPEDLKYLSPIRYAYDPVSVEISYLEHALLRLQSRASQPCPYLHQNSVRLHPARAGLPYRSSLDCVRGCKHFAVAIDESKDLLKKIMMENSAADIPVGDAKVTLTKLAEHELRPGLEDRMMLATSYMFPAANERRLRIIAVLMIMYFIFDGKSALSLLESCTMLIRLSQTKLRKLPTEHRKDFFSHFDDPETSKTEPISDFHRHTQATMKAIKDEDEAGGNGGKEMVSALRDAFRCVHPNGDFKTLEEYLQFRRLNVGARFVIAAAKFTTKSSVEVKDPRFSRYLSLIGDHLGMINDMASYEKEARALRLGETKDMINIVSVFHQLLSLPDEKAAKAAAYAYQLQVESWIMEEIERLAKNETLTDEEWWFLEVVLLTATGNTIFCMTSARYGGKAAAIEPMWYPKSTVAVLQVLEYIRSV
;
A
#
# COMPACT_ATOMS: atom_id res chain seq x y z
N MET A 1 0.54 24.03 -23.73
CA MET A 1 -0.84 24.17 -24.22
C MET A 1 -1.30 22.92 -24.97
N ASP A 2 -0.53 22.41 -25.94
CA ASP A 2 -0.94 21.22 -26.71
C ASP A 2 -0.93 19.90 -25.91
N LEU A 3 0.00 19.74 -24.96
CA LEU A 3 0.00 18.63 -24.01
C LEU A 3 -1.27 18.62 -23.13
N ILE A 4 -1.71 19.80 -22.67
CA ILE A 4 -2.91 19.97 -21.83
C ILE A 4 -4.18 19.66 -22.63
N ARG A 5 -4.28 20.18 -23.88
CA ARG A 5 -5.41 19.86 -24.76
C ARG A 5 -5.47 18.38 -25.13
N SER A 6 -4.32 17.74 -25.35
CA SER A 6 -4.23 16.31 -25.63
C SER A 6 -4.62 15.46 -24.41
N LEU A 7 -4.14 15.80 -23.22
CA LEU A 7 -4.51 15.13 -21.97
C LEU A 7 -6.01 15.29 -21.65
N VAL A 8 -6.57 16.51 -21.75
CA VAL A 8 -8.00 16.75 -21.53
C VAL A 8 -8.86 16.01 -22.56
N SER A 9 -8.48 16.02 -23.84
CA SER A 9 -9.19 15.26 -24.89
C SER A 9 -9.11 13.76 -24.68
N TRP A 10 -8.02 13.27 -24.10
CA TRP A 10 -7.82 11.85 -23.80
C TRP A 10 -8.59 11.42 -22.55
N PHE A 11 -8.61 12.23 -21.48
CA PHE A 11 -9.37 11.96 -20.25
C PHE A 11 -10.88 12.02 -20.43
N LEU A 12 -11.39 12.80 -21.39
CA LEU A 12 -12.82 12.95 -21.67
C LEU A 12 -13.37 11.90 -22.66
N ARG A 13 -12.56 10.95 -23.14
CA ARG A 13 -13.10 9.83 -23.95
C ARG A 13 -13.91 8.90 -23.05
N PRO A 14 -15.16 8.57 -23.42
CA PRO A 14 -15.91 7.54 -22.71
C PRO A 14 -15.10 6.25 -22.65
N ARG A 15 -14.84 5.73 -21.44
CA ARG A 15 -14.37 4.35 -21.31
C ARG A 15 -15.48 3.47 -21.88
N VAL A 16 -15.16 2.64 -22.88
CA VAL A 16 -16.09 1.65 -23.40
C VAL A 16 -16.34 0.64 -22.28
N THR A 17 -17.40 0.83 -21.52
CA THR A 17 -17.97 -0.18 -20.63
C THR A 17 -19.28 -0.65 -21.27
N ASP A 18 -19.28 -1.88 -21.74
CA ASP A 18 -20.42 -2.73 -22.15
C ASP A 18 -21.37 -2.18 -23.25
N PRO A 19 -21.62 -2.92 -24.36
CA PRO A 19 -22.55 -2.51 -25.39
C PRO A 19 -23.99 -2.79 -24.93
N GLY A 20 -24.54 -1.97 -24.03
CA GLY A 20 -25.82 -2.31 -23.41
C GLY A 20 -26.71 -1.18 -22.89
N THR A 21 -26.25 0.07 -22.82
CA THR A 21 -27.13 1.17 -22.38
C THR A 21 -26.81 2.47 -23.12
N ARG A 22 -27.68 2.79 -24.08
CA ARG A 22 -27.70 4.08 -24.78
C ARG A 22 -28.47 5.06 -23.89
N ASN A 23 -27.76 5.87 -23.12
CA ASN A 23 -28.34 7.04 -22.45
C ASN A 23 -27.86 8.30 -23.17
N ASP A 24 -28.79 8.97 -23.83
CA ASP A 24 -28.58 10.27 -24.45
C ASP A 24 -28.30 11.30 -23.35
N PHE A 25 -27.07 11.82 -23.32
CA PHE A 25 -26.67 12.91 -22.43
C PHE A 25 -27.24 14.23 -22.97
N HIS A 26 -28.33 14.70 -22.37
CA HIS A 26 -28.70 16.10 -22.43
C HIS A 26 -27.81 16.90 -21.47
N SER A 27 -27.09 17.87 -22.01
CA SER A 27 -26.31 18.86 -21.25
C SER A 27 -27.25 19.77 -20.46
N SER A 28 -27.36 19.55 -19.15
CA SER A 28 -27.90 20.54 -18.22
C SER A 28 -26.75 21.08 -17.37
N SER A 29 -26.43 22.36 -17.57
CA SER A 29 -25.49 23.10 -16.75
C SER A 29 -26.10 23.34 -15.37
N SER A 30 -25.72 22.56 -14.36
CA SER A 30 -25.98 22.92 -12.97
C SER A 30 -24.73 23.58 -12.38
N SER A 31 -24.85 24.86 -12.04
CA SER A 31 -23.86 25.63 -11.29
C SER A 31 -23.59 24.99 -9.93
N TYR A 32 -22.40 24.40 -9.77
CA TYR A 32 -21.89 23.94 -8.48
C TYR A 32 -21.40 25.14 -7.66
N THR A 33 -22.03 25.39 -6.51
CA THR A 33 -21.46 26.23 -5.46
C THR A 33 -20.52 25.37 -4.62
N SER A 34 -19.24 25.37 -4.97
CA SER A 34 -18.15 24.93 -4.10
C SER A 34 -18.09 25.88 -2.90
N SER A 35 -18.40 25.39 -1.70
CA SER A 35 -18.06 26.10 -0.47
C SER A 35 -16.55 26.04 -0.29
N HIS A 36 -15.84 27.01 -0.86
CA HIS A 36 -14.42 27.23 -0.62
C HIS A 36 -14.21 27.51 0.87
N THR A 37 -13.85 26.46 1.62
CA THR A 37 -13.33 26.64 2.97
C THR A 37 -11.86 27.00 2.83
N THR A 38 -11.46 28.14 3.39
CA THR A 38 -10.08 28.62 3.43
C THR A 38 -9.11 27.50 3.82
N LEU A 39 -8.05 27.34 3.02
CA LEU A 39 -6.90 26.46 3.31
C LEU A 39 -6.44 26.66 4.76
N PRO A 40 -6.03 25.59 5.47
CA PRO A 40 -5.35 25.76 6.75
C PRO A 40 -4.11 26.65 6.56
N SER A 41 -3.73 27.35 7.62
CA SER A 41 -2.51 28.16 7.74
C SER A 41 -1.31 27.49 7.04
N ALA A 42 -0.42 28.32 6.47
CA ALA A 42 0.80 27.89 5.79
C ALA A 42 1.52 26.73 6.52
N PRO A 43 2.15 25.78 5.78
CA PRO A 43 2.85 24.66 6.39
C PRO A 43 3.82 25.15 7.45
N THR A 44 3.72 24.57 8.65
CA THR A 44 4.52 25.01 9.80
C THR A 44 5.95 24.48 9.75
N ASN A 45 6.20 23.47 8.89
CA ASN A 45 7.38 22.62 8.87
C ASN A 45 7.71 21.98 10.24
N ASP A 46 6.71 21.92 11.14
CA ASP A 46 6.79 21.24 12.42
C ASP A 46 6.03 19.92 12.33
N LEU A 47 6.75 18.80 12.45
CA LEU A 47 6.15 17.46 12.47
C LEU A 47 5.12 17.29 13.59
N ARG A 48 5.16 18.10 14.66
CA ARG A 48 4.14 18.06 15.73
C ARG A 48 2.77 18.50 15.24
N SER A 49 2.71 19.29 14.18
CA SER A 49 1.45 19.74 13.57
C SER A 49 0.76 18.65 12.73
N ILE A 50 1.37 17.47 12.60
CA ILE A 50 0.78 16.34 11.86
C ILE A 50 -0.46 15.77 12.57
N VAL A 51 -0.59 15.93 13.89
CA VAL A 51 -1.76 15.48 14.65
C VAL A 51 -2.57 16.68 15.14
N ASP A 52 -3.85 16.45 15.44
CA ASP A 52 -4.72 17.49 16.00
C ASP A 52 -4.41 17.75 17.48
N ASN A 53 -4.19 16.69 18.26
CA ASN A 53 -3.90 16.79 19.69
C ASN A 53 -2.44 16.39 19.98
N PRO A 54 -1.68 17.18 20.75
CA PRO A 54 -0.32 16.81 21.13
C PRO A 54 -0.20 15.45 21.85
N GLU A 55 -1.23 15.05 22.61
CA GLU A 55 -1.30 13.74 23.28
C GLU A 55 -1.29 12.56 22.31
N ASP A 56 -1.73 12.77 21.06
CA ASP A 56 -1.74 11.74 20.02
C ASP A 56 -0.34 11.47 19.45
N LEU A 57 0.67 12.30 19.75
CA LEU A 57 2.05 12.12 19.28
C LEU A 57 2.66 10.80 19.77
N LYS A 58 2.24 10.27 20.93
CA LYS A 58 2.69 8.96 21.43
C LYS A 58 2.24 7.78 20.56
N TYR A 59 1.19 7.97 19.76
CA TYR A 59 0.66 6.97 18.84
C TYR A 59 1.21 7.13 17.41
N LEU A 60 1.97 8.19 17.15
CA LEU A 60 2.57 8.42 15.86
C LEU A 60 3.79 7.51 15.67
N SER A 61 3.76 6.67 14.64
CA SER A 61 4.96 5.96 14.21
C SER A 61 6.05 6.94 13.78
N PRO A 62 7.34 6.69 14.07
CA PRO A 62 8.41 7.61 13.71
C PRO A 62 8.43 7.95 12.21
N ILE A 63 8.43 9.24 11.89
CA ILE A 63 8.62 9.75 10.53
C ILE A 63 10.08 10.21 10.42
N ARG A 64 10.87 9.49 9.62
CA ARG A 64 12.30 9.73 9.44
C ARG A 64 12.68 10.06 8.00
N TYR A 65 11.70 10.05 7.10
CA TYR A 65 11.91 10.33 5.68
C TYR A 65 10.81 11.26 5.16
N ALA A 66 11.15 12.08 4.17
CA ALA A 66 10.25 12.93 3.42
C ALA A 66 10.64 12.86 1.93
N TYR A 67 9.97 11.99 1.20
CA TYR A 67 10.22 11.69 -0.20
C TYR A 67 9.15 12.31 -1.11
N ASP A 68 9.58 13.13 -2.07
CA ASP A 68 8.72 13.72 -3.09
C ASP A 68 8.90 12.99 -4.44
N PRO A 69 7.97 12.08 -4.82
CA PRO A 69 8.08 11.32 -6.07
C PRO A 69 7.81 12.15 -7.33
N VAL A 70 7.26 13.36 -7.18
CA VAL A 70 7.01 14.25 -8.31
C VAL A 70 8.23 15.14 -8.52
N SER A 71 8.70 15.83 -7.47
CA SER A 71 9.86 16.76 -7.39
C SER A 71 9.96 17.86 -8.46
N VAL A 72 9.13 17.78 -9.49
CA VAL A 72 9.03 18.64 -10.64
C VAL A 72 8.02 19.74 -10.31
N GLU A 73 8.41 20.98 -10.55
CA GLU A 73 7.47 22.08 -10.51
C GLU A 73 6.48 21.95 -11.67
N ILE A 74 5.21 21.74 -11.34
CA ILE A 74 4.11 21.60 -12.32
C ILE A 74 3.13 22.75 -12.10
N SER A 75 3.42 23.90 -12.72
CA SER A 75 2.64 25.13 -12.52
C SER A 75 1.21 25.08 -13.05
N TYR A 76 0.87 24.08 -13.86
CA TYR A 76 -0.45 23.93 -14.48
C TYR A 76 -1.35 22.90 -13.79
N LEU A 77 -0.86 22.24 -12.73
CA LEU A 77 -1.67 21.36 -11.89
C LEU A 77 -1.95 22.07 -10.57
N GLU A 78 -3.24 22.29 -10.30
CA GLU A 78 -3.67 22.78 -8.99
C GLU A 78 -3.99 21.60 -8.08
N HIS A 79 -3.50 21.69 -6.85
CA HIS A 79 -3.74 20.70 -5.82
C HIS A 79 -4.94 21.12 -4.97
N ALA A 80 -6.14 20.65 -5.34
CA ALA A 80 -7.35 20.92 -4.56
C ALA A 80 -7.54 19.85 -3.49
N LEU A 81 -7.63 20.26 -2.22
CA LEU A 81 -7.92 19.31 -1.13
C LEU A 81 -9.36 18.79 -1.23
N LEU A 82 -9.48 17.48 -1.39
CA LEU A 82 -10.72 16.73 -1.39
C LEU A 82 -10.97 16.18 0.00
N ARG A 83 -12.09 16.60 0.61
CA ARG A 83 -12.48 16.18 1.96
C ARG A 83 -13.59 15.15 1.89
N LEU A 84 -13.36 14.00 2.52
CA LEU A 84 -14.41 13.03 2.77
C LEU A 84 -15.39 13.59 3.82
N GLN A 85 -16.66 13.64 3.47
CA GLN A 85 -17.74 13.86 4.43
C GLN A 85 -18.21 12.51 4.96
N SER A 86 -18.40 12.40 6.28
CA SER A 86 -19.02 11.20 6.86
C SER A 86 -20.43 11.03 6.29
N ARG A 87 -20.71 9.85 5.74
CA ARG A 87 -22.03 9.50 5.18
C ARG A 87 -22.80 8.50 6.05
N ALA A 88 -22.12 7.78 6.93
CA ALA A 88 -22.74 6.91 7.92
C ALA A 88 -23.52 7.73 8.96
N SER A 89 -24.61 7.15 9.48
CA SER A 89 -25.40 7.75 10.55
C SER A 89 -24.66 7.75 11.89
N GLN A 90 -23.77 6.77 12.07
CA GLN A 90 -22.87 6.65 13.22
C GLN A 90 -21.41 6.61 12.78
N PRO A 91 -20.48 7.15 13.59
CA PRO A 91 -19.05 7.05 13.30
C PRO A 91 -18.58 5.59 13.37
N CYS A 92 -17.60 5.21 12.55
CA CYS A 92 -17.03 3.87 12.60
C CYS A 92 -16.38 3.62 13.99
N PRO A 93 -16.89 2.65 14.77
CA PRO A 93 -16.42 2.44 16.15
C PRO A 93 -14.94 2.03 16.21
N TYR A 94 -14.45 1.35 15.18
CA TYR A 94 -13.08 0.86 15.11
C TYR A 94 -12.05 1.97 14.86
N LEU A 95 -12.40 3.01 14.08
CA LEU A 95 -11.47 4.08 13.75
C LEU A 95 -11.14 4.94 14.96
N HIS A 96 -12.14 5.39 15.71
CA HIS A 96 -11.92 6.26 16.87
C HIS A 96 -11.06 5.58 17.94
N GLN A 97 -11.29 4.28 18.16
CA GLN A 97 -10.57 3.49 19.15
C GLN A 97 -9.12 3.24 18.73
N ASN A 98 -8.89 2.85 17.47
CA ASN A 98 -7.60 2.29 17.04
C ASN A 98 -6.70 3.23 16.27
N SER A 99 -7.13 4.46 15.93
CA SER A 99 -6.33 5.34 15.07
C SER A 99 -6.35 6.80 15.48
N VAL A 100 -5.34 7.53 15.00
CA VAL A 100 -5.20 8.98 15.12
C VAL A 100 -5.27 9.62 13.73
N ARG A 101 -5.85 10.81 13.62
CA ARG A 101 -5.88 11.56 12.36
C ARG A 101 -4.52 12.20 12.11
N LEU A 102 -4.08 12.15 10.86
CA LEU A 102 -2.82 12.73 10.41
C LEU A 102 -3.08 13.84 9.39
N HIS A 103 -2.22 14.86 9.39
CA HIS A 103 -2.27 16.02 8.51
C HIS A 103 -0.89 16.25 7.87
N PRO A 104 -0.48 15.42 6.91
CA PRO A 104 0.88 15.46 6.35
C PRO A 104 1.25 16.85 5.78
N ALA A 105 0.32 17.51 5.08
CA ALA A 105 0.54 18.83 4.52
C ALA A 105 0.77 19.92 5.59
N ARG A 106 0.06 19.87 6.73
CA ARG A 106 0.27 20.82 7.85
C ARG A 106 1.69 20.72 8.42
N ALA A 107 2.22 19.49 8.44
CA ALA A 107 3.56 19.15 8.89
C ALA A 107 4.68 19.44 7.86
N GLY A 108 4.34 19.96 6.67
CA GLY A 108 5.32 20.23 5.61
C GLY A 108 5.84 18.98 4.91
N LEU A 109 5.17 17.83 5.05
CA LEU A 109 5.54 16.62 4.31
C LEU A 109 5.11 16.75 2.84
N PRO A 110 5.86 16.16 1.88
CA PRO A 110 5.57 16.22 0.45
C PRO A 110 4.37 15.34 0.06
N TYR A 111 3.21 15.61 0.63
CA TYR A 111 1.99 14.83 0.45
C TYR A 111 1.32 15.13 -0.90
N ARG A 112 1.68 14.34 -1.91
CA ARG A 112 1.19 14.46 -3.30
C ARG A 112 -0.15 13.72 -3.50
N SER A 113 -1.16 14.05 -2.71
CA SER A 113 -2.53 13.56 -2.89
C SER A 113 -3.54 14.60 -2.44
N SER A 114 -4.60 14.76 -3.23
CA SER A 114 -5.74 15.61 -2.90
C SER A 114 -6.57 15.06 -1.73
N LEU A 115 -6.46 13.76 -1.42
CA LEU A 115 -7.24 13.12 -0.37
C LEU A 115 -6.65 13.39 1.03
N ASP A 116 -7.29 14.27 1.79
CA ASP A 116 -6.87 14.74 3.14
C ASP A 116 -7.42 13.86 4.30
N CYS A 117 -7.85 12.64 3.99
CA CYS A 117 -8.31 11.68 5.00
C CYS A 117 -7.18 10.69 5.32
N VAL A 118 -6.20 11.11 6.13
CA VAL A 118 -5.08 10.24 6.53
C VAL A 118 -5.19 9.88 8.00
N ARG A 119 -4.91 8.61 8.34
CA ARG A 119 -4.89 8.13 9.72
C ARG A 119 -3.72 7.18 9.95
N GLY A 120 -3.20 7.15 11.17
CA GLY A 120 -2.20 6.18 11.63
C GLY A 120 -2.81 5.26 12.69
N CYS A 121 -2.48 3.97 12.65
CA CYS A 121 -2.87 3.03 13.70
C CYS A 121 -2.10 3.29 15.00
N LYS A 122 -2.81 3.36 16.14
CA LYS A 122 -2.22 3.50 17.48
C LYS A 122 -1.35 2.32 17.88
N HIS A 123 -1.56 1.17 17.24
CA HIS A 123 -0.93 -0.10 17.58
C HIS A 123 0.29 -0.42 16.69
N PHE A 124 0.87 0.56 15.99
CA PHE A 124 1.94 0.32 15.00
C PHE A 124 3.11 -0.54 15.52
N ALA A 125 3.47 -0.39 16.80
CA ALA A 125 4.56 -1.15 17.42
C ALA A 125 4.31 -2.67 17.37
N VAL A 126 3.06 -3.12 17.55
CA VAL A 126 2.75 -4.55 17.51
C VAL A 126 2.96 -5.14 16.12
N ALA A 127 2.68 -4.37 15.06
CA ALA A 127 2.93 -4.80 13.69
C ALA A 127 4.42 -4.95 13.41
N ILE A 128 5.24 -4.01 13.89
CA ILE A 128 6.71 -4.07 13.76
C ILE A 128 7.26 -5.30 14.48
N ASP A 129 6.86 -5.50 15.74
CA ASP A 129 7.36 -6.61 16.56
C ASP A 129 6.95 -7.96 15.96
N GLU A 130 5.70 -8.10 15.53
CA GLU A 130 5.19 -9.32 14.88
C GLU A 130 5.95 -9.62 13.59
N SER A 131 6.14 -8.61 12.74
CA SER A 131 6.91 -8.75 11.51
C SER A 131 8.38 -9.13 11.78
N LYS A 132 9.00 -8.60 12.84
CA LYS A 132 10.39 -8.96 13.24
C LYS A 132 10.46 -10.39 13.75
N ASP A 133 9.49 -10.80 14.57
CA ASP A 133 9.42 -12.16 15.09
C ASP A 133 9.25 -13.19 13.97
N LEU A 134 8.35 -12.91 13.02
CA LEU A 134 8.15 -13.75 11.86
C LEU A 134 9.41 -13.91 10.99
N LEU A 135 10.09 -12.80 10.68
CA LEU A 135 11.33 -12.83 9.91
C LEU A 135 12.43 -13.63 10.63
N LYS A 136 12.54 -13.53 11.95
CA LYS A 136 13.48 -14.35 12.73
C LYS A 136 13.12 -15.83 12.67
N LYS A 137 11.83 -16.18 12.75
CA LYS A 137 11.36 -17.56 12.61
C LYS A 137 11.67 -18.14 11.24
N ILE A 138 11.48 -17.35 10.17
CA ILE A 138 11.88 -17.71 8.81
C ILE A 138 13.40 -17.92 8.73
N MET A 139 14.20 -17.03 9.31
CA MET A 139 15.66 -17.12 9.29
C MET A 139 16.19 -18.36 10.02
N MET A 140 15.48 -18.86 11.03
CA MET A 140 15.83 -20.07 11.79
C MET A 140 15.21 -21.34 11.23
N GLU A 141 14.53 -21.27 10.09
CA GLU A 141 13.88 -22.41 9.44
C GLU A 141 14.94 -23.37 8.89
N ASN A 142 15.26 -24.41 9.65
CA ASN A 142 16.25 -25.43 9.31
C ASN A 142 15.67 -26.59 8.47
N SER A 143 14.41 -26.53 8.03
CA SER A 143 13.84 -27.59 7.21
C SER A 143 14.63 -27.71 5.89
N ALA A 144 14.86 -28.95 5.45
CA ALA A 144 15.88 -29.33 4.47
C ALA A 144 15.71 -28.77 3.04
N ALA A 145 14.80 -27.82 2.82
CA ALA A 145 14.53 -27.16 1.57
C ALA A 145 14.47 -25.64 1.78
N ASP A 146 15.64 -24.99 1.78
CA ASP A 146 15.73 -23.53 1.73
C ASP A 146 14.95 -23.04 0.49
N ILE A 147 13.79 -22.41 0.70
CA ILE A 147 12.80 -22.18 -0.36
C ILE A 147 13.36 -21.13 -1.34
N PRO A 148 13.56 -21.46 -2.63
CA PRO A 148 14.01 -20.46 -3.59
C PRO A 148 12.93 -19.40 -3.80
N VAL A 149 13.32 -18.12 -3.70
CA VAL A 149 12.42 -16.98 -3.93
C VAL A 149 12.85 -16.29 -5.22
N GLY A 150 11.95 -16.31 -6.22
CA GLY A 150 12.24 -15.81 -7.56
C GLY A 150 13.24 -16.69 -8.33
N ASP A 151 13.70 -16.20 -9.47
CA ASP A 151 14.56 -16.96 -10.40
C ASP A 151 16.06 -16.89 -10.03
N ALA A 152 16.40 -16.16 -8.97
CA ALA A 152 17.75 -16.02 -8.45
C ALA A 152 18.06 -17.12 -7.42
N LYS A 153 19.34 -17.42 -7.18
CA LYS A 153 19.82 -18.30 -6.09
C LYS A 153 19.59 -17.70 -4.69
N VAL A 154 18.55 -16.88 -4.55
CA VAL A 154 18.09 -16.25 -3.33
C VAL A 154 17.08 -17.19 -2.70
N THR A 155 17.23 -17.36 -1.40
CA THR A 155 16.37 -18.22 -0.63
C THR A 155 15.62 -17.43 0.40
N LEU A 156 14.53 -17.99 0.88
CA LEU A 156 13.64 -17.36 1.84
C LEU A 156 14.39 -16.92 3.11
N THR A 157 15.31 -17.76 3.58
CA THR A 157 16.21 -17.49 4.71
C THR A 157 17.08 -16.26 4.47
N LYS A 158 17.77 -16.21 3.31
CA LYS A 158 18.65 -15.08 2.97
C LYS A 158 17.87 -13.77 2.77
N LEU A 159 16.65 -13.86 2.25
CA LEU A 159 15.80 -12.70 2.10
C LEU A 159 15.32 -12.19 3.46
N ALA A 160 14.96 -13.10 4.38
CA ALA A 160 14.61 -12.71 5.75
C ALA A 160 15.80 -12.08 6.49
N GLU A 161 17.01 -12.65 6.36
CA GLU A 161 18.24 -12.09 6.92
C GLU A 161 18.51 -10.67 6.38
N HIS A 162 18.39 -10.49 5.06
CA HIS A 162 18.57 -9.18 4.44
C HIS A 162 17.55 -8.17 4.90
N GLU A 163 16.29 -8.57 5.06
CA GLU A 163 15.28 -7.66 5.55
C GLU A 163 15.47 -7.31 7.02
N LEU A 164 16.00 -8.21 7.86
CA LEU A 164 16.34 -7.95 9.26
C LEU A 164 17.46 -6.91 9.48
N ARG A 165 18.12 -6.43 8.43
CA ARG A 165 19.12 -5.35 8.53
C ARG A 165 18.52 -4.06 9.13
N PRO A 166 19.33 -3.21 9.78
CA PRO A 166 18.88 -1.96 10.40
C PRO A 166 17.98 -1.10 9.49
N GLY A 167 16.99 -0.44 10.07
CA GLY A 167 16.01 0.39 9.35
C GLY A 167 14.88 -0.38 8.68
N LEU A 168 14.66 -1.64 9.05
CA LEU A 168 13.55 -2.47 8.56
C LEU A 168 12.18 -1.85 8.81
N GLU A 169 11.99 -1.27 10.01
CA GLU A 169 10.77 -0.55 10.33
C GLU A 169 10.44 0.53 9.29
N ASP A 170 11.44 1.28 8.86
CA ASP A 170 11.29 2.40 7.92
C ASP A 170 11.17 1.96 6.45
N ARG A 171 11.39 0.67 6.14
CA ARG A 171 11.28 0.14 4.77
C ARG A 171 9.88 -0.35 4.48
N MET A 172 9.41 -1.37 5.20
CA MET A 172 8.15 -2.05 4.83
C MET A 172 7.17 -2.21 5.98
N MET A 173 7.63 -2.29 7.23
CA MET A 173 6.76 -2.67 8.35
C MET A 173 5.71 -1.59 8.67
N LEU A 174 6.08 -0.32 8.51
CA LEU A 174 5.15 0.79 8.76
C LEU A 174 3.99 0.85 7.76
N ALA A 175 4.10 0.21 6.58
CA ALA A 175 3.02 0.14 5.60
C ALA A 175 1.73 -0.37 6.24
N THR A 176 1.81 -1.48 6.98
CA THR A 176 0.68 -2.10 7.67
C THR A 176 -0.03 -1.12 8.60
N SER A 177 0.73 -0.34 9.37
CA SER A 177 0.16 0.60 10.36
C SER A 177 -0.52 1.82 9.74
N TYR A 178 -0.04 2.31 8.60
CA TYR A 178 -0.67 3.42 7.88
C TYR A 178 -1.85 2.95 7.04
N MET A 179 -1.74 1.79 6.40
CA MET A 179 -2.76 1.23 5.52
C MET A 179 -3.95 0.65 6.27
N PHE A 180 -3.80 0.22 7.52
CA PHE A 180 -4.88 -0.46 8.27
C PHE A 180 -5.19 0.23 9.61
N PRO A 181 -5.57 1.53 9.60
CA PRO A 181 -5.73 2.31 10.82
C PRO A 181 -6.86 1.81 11.74
N ALA A 182 -7.90 1.18 11.20
CA ALA A 182 -9.02 0.66 11.99
C ALA A 182 -8.70 -0.63 12.78
N ALA A 183 -7.58 -1.31 12.49
CA ALA A 183 -7.26 -2.58 13.11
C ALA A 183 -6.95 -2.41 14.60
N ASN A 184 -7.50 -3.29 15.44
CA ASN A 184 -7.01 -3.46 16.81
C ASN A 184 -5.68 -4.22 16.82
N GLU A 185 -5.04 -4.37 17.98
CA GLU A 185 -3.74 -5.06 18.09
C GLU A 185 -3.77 -6.47 17.47
N ARG A 186 -4.78 -7.29 17.79
CA ARG A 186 -4.88 -8.68 17.31
C ARG A 186 -5.00 -8.76 15.80
N ARG A 187 -5.90 -7.99 15.19
CA ARG A 187 -6.08 -7.98 13.73
C ARG A 187 -4.87 -7.36 13.03
N LEU A 188 -4.21 -6.37 13.63
CA LEU A 188 -3.01 -5.76 13.05
C LEU A 188 -1.83 -6.75 13.03
N ARG A 189 -1.64 -7.57 14.07
CA ARG A 189 -0.63 -8.66 14.08
C ARG A 189 -0.86 -9.65 12.94
N ILE A 190 -2.11 -10.12 12.79
CA ILE A 190 -2.49 -11.03 11.71
C ILE A 190 -2.16 -10.42 10.34
N ILE A 191 -2.57 -9.17 10.10
CA ILE A 191 -2.29 -8.49 8.83
C ILE A 191 -0.78 -8.30 8.64
N ALA A 192 -0.02 -8.00 9.69
CA ALA A 192 1.43 -7.85 9.63
C ALA A 192 2.13 -9.14 9.18
N VAL A 193 1.68 -10.31 9.65
CA VAL A 193 2.18 -11.61 9.19
C VAL A 193 1.96 -11.78 7.68
N LEU A 194 0.73 -11.56 7.22
CA LEU A 194 0.37 -11.72 5.80
C LEU A 194 1.04 -10.67 4.89
N MET A 195 1.22 -9.44 5.37
CA MET A 195 1.94 -8.38 4.66
C MET A 195 3.42 -8.72 4.46
N ILE A 196 4.08 -9.28 5.47
CA ILE A 196 5.47 -9.75 5.34
C ILE A 196 5.56 -10.88 4.32
N MET A 197 4.63 -11.83 4.37
CA MET A 197 4.55 -12.89 3.35
C MET A 197 4.36 -12.29 1.95
N TYR A 198 3.49 -11.29 1.81
CA TYR A 198 3.32 -10.59 0.55
C TYR A 198 4.62 -9.95 0.07
N PHE A 199 5.33 -9.20 0.92
CA PHE A 199 6.56 -8.49 0.54
C PHE A 199 7.73 -9.41 0.23
N ILE A 200 7.94 -10.47 1.01
CA ILE A 200 9.07 -11.39 0.82
C ILE A 200 8.89 -12.18 -0.48
N PHE A 201 7.67 -12.59 -0.80
CA PHE A 201 7.39 -13.36 -2.00
C PHE A 201 7.08 -12.50 -3.24
N ASP A 202 6.99 -11.18 -3.08
CA ASP A 202 7.11 -10.26 -4.21
C ASP A 202 8.51 -10.40 -4.82
N GLY A 203 8.59 -10.90 -6.06
CA GLY A 203 9.86 -11.24 -6.72
C GLY A 203 10.86 -10.08 -6.81
N LYS A 204 10.40 -8.83 -6.63
CA LYS A 204 11.24 -7.63 -6.52
C LYS A 204 12.14 -7.62 -5.28
N SER A 205 11.73 -8.27 -4.18
CA SER A 205 12.51 -8.32 -2.94
C SER A 205 13.76 -9.22 -3.09
N ALA A 206 13.64 -10.33 -3.83
CA ALA A 206 14.79 -11.18 -4.18
C ALA A 206 15.82 -10.45 -5.07
N LEU A 207 15.35 -9.56 -5.96
CA LEU A 207 16.23 -8.73 -6.78
C LEU A 207 17.00 -7.68 -5.94
N SER A 208 16.36 -7.06 -4.94
CA SER A 208 17.05 -6.09 -4.07
C SER A 208 18.09 -6.71 -3.13
N LEU A 209 17.93 -7.99 -2.77
CA LEU A 209 18.98 -8.73 -2.08
C LEU A 209 20.22 -8.93 -2.98
N LEU A 210 20.04 -9.22 -4.28
CA LEU A 210 21.16 -9.30 -5.22
C LEU A 210 21.89 -7.95 -5.35
N GLU A 211 21.18 -6.82 -5.32
CA GLU A 211 21.80 -5.47 -5.29
C GLU A 211 22.74 -5.32 -4.08
N SER A 212 22.34 -5.83 -2.91
CA SER A 212 23.10 -5.68 -1.67
C SER A 212 24.28 -6.67 -1.57
N CYS A 213 24.18 -7.82 -2.23
CA CYS A 213 25.19 -8.87 -2.19
C CYS A 213 26.21 -8.83 -3.33
N THR A 214 25.97 -8.06 -4.41
CA THR A 214 26.82 -8.14 -5.61
C THR A 214 27.16 -6.78 -6.23
N MET A 215 28.40 -6.33 -6.01
CA MET A 215 29.14 -5.38 -6.87
C MET A 215 29.63 -6.05 -8.18
N LEU A 216 29.40 -7.35 -8.37
CA LEU A 216 29.95 -8.12 -9.49
C LEU A 216 29.06 -9.34 -9.76
N ILE A 217 28.16 -9.28 -10.74
CA ILE A 217 27.88 -10.37 -11.69
C ILE A 217 27.09 -9.77 -12.87
N ARG A 218 27.79 -9.51 -13.97
CA ARG A 218 27.19 -9.44 -15.31
C ARG A 218 27.07 -10.87 -15.81
N LEU A 219 25.91 -11.51 -15.62
CA LEU A 219 25.62 -12.74 -16.35
C LEU A 219 24.18 -12.73 -16.88
N SER A 220 24.13 -12.85 -18.20
CA SER A 220 23.00 -13.06 -19.08
C SER A 220 21.94 -14.02 -18.52
N GLN A 221 20.72 -13.54 -18.35
CA GLN A 221 19.54 -14.36 -18.10
C GLN A 221 18.72 -14.54 -19.38
N THR A 222 19.24 -15.32 -20.33
CA THR A 222 18.42 -15.94 -21.37
C THR A 222 17.68 -17.14 -20.77
N LYS A 223 16.33 -17.10 -20.83
CA LYS A 223 15.32 -18.02 -20.24
C LYS A 223 14.91 -17.74 -18.77
N LEU A 224 14.11 -16.69 -18.56
CA LEU A 224 13.21 -16.63 -17.40
C LEU A 224 12.09 -17.66 -17.60
N ARG A 225 12.12 -18.74 -16.83
CA ARG A 225 11.03 -19.72 -16.77
C ARG A 225 10.69 -19.94 -15.31
N LYS A 226 9.44 -19.60 -14.97
CA LYS A 226 8.59 -20.10 -13.88
C LYS A 226 9.35 -20.82 -12.76
N LEU A 227 9.34 -20.23 -11.56
CA LEU A 227 9.55 -20.97 -10.30
C LEU A 227 8.81 -22.33 -10.38
N PRO A 228 9.43 -23.47 -10.03
CA PRO A 228 8.73 -24.74 -10.05
C PRO A 228 7.46 -24.64 -9.19
N THR A 229 6.31 -24.90 -9.81
CA THR A 229 4.98 -24.84 -9.17
C THR A 229 4.90 -25.65 -7.88
N GLU A 230 5.77 -26.66 -7.71
CA GLU A 230 5.79 -27.56 -6.56
C GLU A 230 6.34 -26.89 -5.28
N HIS A 231 7.37 -26.04 -5.35
CA HIS A 231 7.87 -25.33 -4.15
C HIS A 231 6.89 -24.25 -3.66
N ARG A 232 6.15 -23.63 -4.58
CA ARG A 232 5.08 -22.70 -4.21
C ARG A 232 3.91 -23.44 -3.56
N LYS A 233 3.52 -24.60 -4.08
CA LYS A 233 2.46 -25.44 -3.50
C LYS A 233 2.82 -25.92 -2.09
N ASP A 234 4.05 -26.39 -1.89
CA ASP A 234 4.54 -26.82 -0.58
C ASP A 234 4.49 -25.69 0.45
N PHE A 235 4.95 -24.49 0.08
CA PHE A 235 4.83 -23.31 0.92
C PHE A 235 3.37 -22.92 1.22
N PHE A 236 2.48 -22.97 0.22
CA PHE A 236 1.06 -22.65 0.42
C PHE A 236 0.35 -23.66 1.31
N SER A 237 0.87 -24.88 1.43
CA SER A 237 0.33 -25.86 2.37
C SER A 237 0.40 -25.39 3.82
N HIS A 238 1.36 -24.52 4.17
CA HIS A 238 1.42 -23.91 5.50
C HIS A 238 0.24 -22.96 5.79
N PHE A 239 -0.46 -22.48 4.75
CA PHE A 239 -1.67 -21.68 4.86
C PHE A 239 -2.94 -22.52 4.68
N ASP A 240 -2.85 -23.83 4.54
CA ASP A 240 -4.03 -24.69 4.51
C ASP A 240 -4.66 -24.77 5.89
N ASP A 241 -5.96 -25.10 5.90
CA ASP A 241 -6.77 -25.12 7.11
C ASP A 241 -6.11 -26.07 8.12
N PRO A 242 -5.79 -25.59 9.34
CA PRO A 242 -5.20 -26.40 10.39
C PRO A 242 -5.96 -27.69 10.68
N GLU A 243 -7.29 -27.70 10.51
CA GLU A 243 -8.14 -28.88 10.71
C GLU A 243 -8.01 -29.91 9.59
N THR A 244 -7.55 -29.49 8.41
CA THR A 244 -7.33 -30.36 7.24
C THR A 244 -5.87 -30.77 7.07
N SER A 245 -4.94 -30.06 7.73
CA SER A 245 -3.52 -30.37 7.72
C SER A 245 -3.25 -31.67 8.49
N LYS A 246 -2.84 -32.71 7.76
CA LYS A 246 -2.47 -34.01 8.35
C LYS A 246 -1.04 -34.05 8.88
N THR A 247 -0.29 -32.98 8.72
CA THR A 247 1.13 -32.88 9.10
C THR A 247 1.27 -32.08 10.38
N GLU A 248 1.91 -32.68 11.39
CA GLU A 248 2.27 -31.96 12.62
C GLU A 248 3.24 -30.83 12.28
N PRO A 249 3.09 -29.63 12.88
CA PRO A 249 3.99 -28.51 12.60
C PRO A 249 5.45 -28.83 12.96
N ILE A 250 6.31 -28.89 11.94
CA ILE A 250 7.68 -29.38 12.08
C ILE A 250 8.61 -28.29 12.65
N SER A 251 8.26 -27.01 12.46
CA SER A 251 9.09 -25.86 12.84
C SER A 251 8.33 -24.74 13.56
N ASP A 252 9.06 -23.79 14.15
CA ASP A 252 8.48 -22.59 14.78
C ASP A 252 7.76 -21.69 13.78
N PHE A 253 8.30 -21.55 12.57
CA PHE A 253 7.66 -20.80 11.49
C PHE A 253 6.34 -21.45 11.06
N HIS A 254 6.32 -22.78 10.89
CA HIS A 254 5.09 -23.52 10.55
C HIS A 254 4.06 -23.40 11.67
N ARG A 255 4.45 -23.60 12.94
CA ARG A 255 3.55 -23.38 14.10
C ARG A 255 2.96 -21.97 14.12
N HIS A 256 3.77 -20.95 13.88
CA HIS A 256 3.33 -19.57 13.89
C HIS A 256 2.35 -19.26 12.73
N THR A 257 2.61 -19.79 11.54
CA THR A 257 1.71 -19.63 10.38
C THR A 257 0.37 -20.32 10.64
N GLN A 258 0.38 -21.54 11.19
CA GLN A 258 -0.84 -22.27 11.57
C GLN A 258 -1.64 -21.55 12.67
N ALA A 259 -0.95 -21.02 13.68
CA ALA A 259 -1.59 -20.20 14.72
C ALA A 259 -2.22 -18.93 14.12
N THR A 260 -1.56 -18.29 13.14
CA THR A 260 -2.11 -17.14 12.42
C THR A 260 -3.36 -17.52 11.63
N MET A 261 -3.33 -18.65 10.90
CA MET A 261 -4.48 -19.16 10.16
C MET A 261 -5.67 -19.47 11.07
N LYS A 262 -5.42 -20.10 12.22
CA LYS A 262 -6.45 -20.30 13.25
C LYS A 262 -6.99 -18.97 13.76
N ALA A 263 -6.12 -18.00 14.07
CA ALA A 263 -6.55 -16.69 14.56
C ALA A 263 -7.41 -15.92 13.55
N ILE A 264 -7.16 -16.09 12.25
CA ILE A 264 -8.00 -15.57 11.16
C ILE A 264 -9.40 -16.18 11.23
N LYS A 265 -9.50 -17.51 11.34
CA LYS A 265 -10.78 -18.23 11.47
C LYS A 265 -11.54 -17.78 12.71
N ASP A 266 -10.86 -17.71 13.86
CA ASP A 266 -11.45 -17.25 15.12
C ASP A 266 -12.00 -15.81 15.01
N GLU A 267 -11.31 -14.91 14.29
CA GLU A 267 -11.81 -13.54 14.07
C GLU A 267 -13.03 -13.50 13.15
N ASP A 268 -13.04 -14.28 12.06
CA ASP A 268 -14.20 -14.39 11.17
C ASP A 268 -15.42 -15.02 11.89
N GLU A 269 -15.22 -16.06 12.70
CA GLU A 269 -16.27 -16.65 13.54
C GLU A 269 -16.81 -15.66 14.57
N ALA A 270 -15.95 -14.79 15.10
CA ALA A 270 -16.33 -13.72 16.01
C ALA A 270 -16.97 -12.51 15.30
N GLY A 271 -17.10 -12.52 13.97
CA GLY A 271 -17.82 -11.53 13.18
C GLY A 271 -17.07 -11.09 11.92
N GLY A 272 -17.82 -10.99 10.82
CA GLY A 272 -17.29 -10.63 9.52
C GLY A 272 -16.77 -11.84 8.75
N ASN A 273 -16.24 -11.58 7.56
CA ASN A 273 -15.62 -12.61 6.73
C ASN A 273 -14.44 -12.09 5.90
N GLY A 274 -13.80 -11.02 6.39
CA GLY A 274 -12.64 -10.42 5.73
C GLY A 274 -11.38 -11.30 5.82
N GLY A 275 -11.28 -12.16 6.83
CA GLY A 275 -10.13 -13.02 7.07
C GLY A 275 -9.93 -14.06 5.96
N LYS A 276 -10.97 -14.85 5.68
CA LYS A 276 -10.99 -15.83 4.58
C LYS A 276 -10.74 -15.16 3.22
N GLU A 277 -11.30 -13.97 3.01
CA GLU A 277 -11.15 -13.21 1.77
C GLU A 277 -9.71 -12.69 1.59
N MET A 278 -9.09 -12.24 2.69
CA MET A 278 -7.70 -11.80 2.72
C MET A 278 -6.75 -12.95 2.36
N VAL A 279 -6.95 -14.15 2.95
CA VAL A 279 -6.16 -15.35 2.60
C VAL A 279 -6.36 -15.75 1.14
N SER A 280 -7.60 -15.75 0.65
CA SER A 280 -7.90 -16.05 -0.75
C SER A 280 -7.20 -15.07 -1.69
N ALA A 281 -7.28 -13.77 -1.40
CA ALA A 281 -6.68 -12.72 -2.21
C ALA A 281 -5.14 -12.78 -2.20
N LEU A 282 -4.53 -13.14 -1.07
CA LEU A 282 -3.09 -13.37 -0.97
C LEU A 282 -2.65 -14.52 -1.89
N ARG A 283 -3.36 -15.65 -1.85
CA ARG A 283 -3.11 -16.80 -2.72
C ARG A 283 -3.23 -16.44 -4.21
N ASP A 284 -4.23 -15.63 -4.57
CA ASP A 284 -4.41 -15.16 -5.94
C ASP A 284 -3.29 -14.23 -6.40
N ALA A 285 -2.82 -13.32 -5.53
CA ALA A 285 -1.72 -12.42 -5.86
C ALA A 285 -0.43 -13.19 -6.20
N PHE A 286 -0.14 -14.29 -5.50
CA PHE A 286 1.02 -15.13 -5.80
C PHE A 286 0.93 -15.93 -7.11
N ARG A 287 -0.27 -16.02 -7.68
CA ARG A 287 -0.52 -16.61 -9.00
C ARG A 287 -0.44 -15.57 -10.12
N CYS A 288 -0.27 -14.29 -9.79
CA CYS A 288 -0.16 -13.22 -10.79
C CYS A 288 1.07 -13.43 -11.68
N VAL A 289 0.84 -13.46 -13.00
CA VAL A 289 1.89 -13.57 -14.02
C VAL A 289 2.26 -12.17 -14.48
N HIS A 290 3.56 -11.86 -14.49
CA HIS A 290 4.06 -10.57 -14.95
C HIS A 290 4.12 -10.55 -16.48
N PRO A 291 3.49 -9.57 -17.16
CA PRO A 291 3.62 -9.38 -18.60
C PRO A 291 4.99 -8.78 -18.94
N ASN A 292 5.38 -8.80 -20.22
CA ASN A 292 6.64 -8.23 -20.71
C ASN A 292 6.63 -6.69 -20.82
N GLY A 293 5.80 -6.00 -20.03
CA GLY A 293 5.74 -4.53 -19.99
C GLY A 293 5.17 -3.80 -21.22
N ASP A 294 4.80 -4.50 -22.32
CA ASP A 294 4.28 -3.90 -23.56
C ASP A 294 2.75 -3.73 -23.52
N PHE A 295 2.28 -2.75 -22.77
CA PHE A 295 0.84 -2.43 -22.63
C PHE A 295 0.36 -1.54 -23.78
N LYS A 296 -0.73 -1.92 -24.46
CA LYS A 296 -1.30 -1.15 -25.59
C LYS A 296 -2.27 -0.07 -25.15
N THR A 297 -2.81 -0.19 -23.95
CA THR A 297 -3.72 0.80 -23.36
C THR A 297 -3.43 0.98 -21.88
N LEU A 298 -3.83 2.13 -21.33
CA LEU A 298 -3.73 2.35 -19.89
C LEU A 298 -4.65 1.40 -19.10
N GLU A 299 -5.82 1.05 -19.63
CA GLU A 299 -6.73 0.13 -18.94
C GLU A 299 -6.14 -1.28 -18.84
N GLU A 300 -5.47 -1.76 -19.90
CA GLU A 300 -4.72 -3.03 -19.85
C GLU A 300 -3.66 -3.02 -18.75
N TYR A 301 -2.91 -1.91 -18.64
CA TYR A 301 -1.95 -1.70 -17.57
C TYR A 301 -2.60 -1.73 -16.19
N LEU A 302 -3.67 -0.96 -15.99
CA LEU A 302 -4.35 -0.83 -14.71
C LEU A 302 -5.02 -2.14 -14.27
N GLN A 303 -5.61 -2.91 -15.19
CA GLN A 303 -6.15 -4.25 -14.89
C GLN A 303 -5.09 -5.19 -14.34
N PHE A 304 -3.93 -5.24 -15.01
CA PHE A 304 -2.79 -5.98 -14.50
C PHE A 304 -2.33 -5.42 -13.14
N ARG A 305 -2.19 -4.09 -13.04
CA ARG A 305 -1.59 -3.43 -11.88
C ARG A 305 -2.45 -3.58 -10.63
N ARG A 306 -3.78 -3.58 -10.73
CA ARG A 306 -4.71 -3.86 -9.62
C ARG A 306 -4.46 -5.24 -9.01
N LEU A 307 -4.18 -6.25 -9.83
CA LEU A 307 -3.83 -7.59 -9.35
C LEU A 307 -2.42 -7.62 -8.77
N ASN A 308 -1.46 -7.03 -9.49
CA ASN A 308 -0.04 -7.05 -9.13
C ASN A 308 0.28 -6.27 -7.86
N VAL A 309 -0.39 -5.14 -7.60
CA VAL A 309 -0.25 -4.35 -6.36
C VAL A 309 -0.99 -4.99 -5.18
N GLY A 310 -1.73 -6.08 -5.41
CA GLY A 310 -2.47 -6.77 -4.36
C GLY A 310 -3.69 -6.00 -3.88
N ALA A 311 -4.33 -5.18 -4.72
CA ALA A 311 -5.47 -4.35 -4.31
C ALA A 311 -6.59 -5.18 -3.66
N ARG A 312 -6.84 -6.41 -4.14
CA ARG A 312 -7.82 -7.33 -3.54
C ARG A 312 -7.46 -7.73 -2.12
N PHE A 313 -6.18 -8.02 -1.86
CA PHE A 313 -5.70 -8.34 -0.52
C PHE A 313 -5.86 -7.13 0.40
N VAL A 314 -5.46 -5.95 -0.08
CA VAL A 314 -5.53 -4.69 0.65
C VAL A 314 -6.99 -4.35 1.02
N ILE A 315 -7.93 -4.50 0.10
CA ILE A 315 -9.37 -4.28 0.33
C ILE A 315 -9.93 -5.30 1.34
N ALA A 316 -9.59 -6.58 1.20
CA ALA A 316 -10.03 -7.61 2.13
C ALA A 316 -9.45 -7.41 3.55
N ALA A 317 -8.19 -6.97 3.65
CA ALA A 317 -7.57 -6.60 4.92
C ALA A 317 -8.26 -5.39 5.56
N ALA A 318 -8.63 -4.37 4.77
CA ALA A 318 -9.42 -3.22 5.25
C ALA A 318 -10.77 -3.68 5.82
N LYS A 319 -11.50 -4.55 5.10
CA LYS A 319 -12.74 -5.19 5.57
C LYS A 319 -12.54 -5.98 6.87
N PHE A 320 -11.44 -6.73 6.96
CA PHE A 320 -11.10 -7.51 8.15
C PHE A 320 -10.90 -6.62 9.38
N THR A 321 -10.30 -5.42 9.22
CA THR A 321 -10.06 -4.51 10.36
C THR A 321 -11.32 -4.14 11.15
N THR A 322 -12.47 -4.04 10.46
CA THR A 322 -13.76 -3.62 11.01
C THR A 322 -14.75 -4.78 11.23
N LYS A 323 -14.29 -6.05 11.11
CA LYS A 323 -15.17 -7.23 11.19
C LYS A 323 -16.36 -7.15 10.23
N SER A 324 -16.15 -6.52 9.07
CA SER A 324 -17.23 -6.31 8.13
C SER A 324 -17.58 -7.58 7.36
N SER A 325 -18.87 -7.73 7.05
CA SER A 325 -19.47 -8.77 6.21
C SER A 325 -19.86 -8.26 4.82
N VAL A 326 -19.55 -7.00 4.48
CA VAL A 326 -19.90 -6.37 3.19
C VAL A 326 -19.42 -7.21 2.02
N GLU A 327 -20.30 -7.50 1.06
CA GLU A 327 -19.97 -8.27 -0.13
C GLU A 327 -19.14 -7.42 -1.10
N VAL A 328 -17.83 -7.70 -1.18
CA VAL A 328 -16.87 -6.95 -2.00
C VAL A 328 -17.18 -7.09 -3.50
N LYS A 329 -17.85 -8.17 -3.90
CA LYS A 329 -18.26 -8.39 -5.30
C LYS A 329 -19.60 -7.74 -5.66
N ASP A 330 -20.24 -7.03 -4.73
CA ASP A 330 -21.46 -6.29 -5.02
C ASP A 330 -21.18 -5.29 -6.17
N PRO A 331 -21.92 -5.36 -7.29
CA PRO A 331 -21.71 -4.49 -8.43
C PRO A 331 -21.75 -2.99 -8.09
N ARG A 332 -22.48 -2.59 -7.04
CA ARG A 332 -22.55 -1.20 -6.57
C ARG A 332 -21.17 -0.65 -6.23
N PHE A 333 -20.27 -1.48 -5.69
CA PHE A 333 -18.93 -1.06 -5.25
C PHE A 333 -17.86 -1.25 -6.33
N SER A 334 -18.16 -1.92 -7.43
CA SER A 334 -17.17 -2.33 -8.45
C SER A 334 -16.33 -1.17 -8.97
N ARG A 335 -16.97 -0.04 -9.30
CA ARG A 335 -16.29 1.16 -9.79
C ARG A 335 -15.42 1.79 -8.70
N TYR A 336 -15.96 1.98 -7.50
CA TYR A 336 -15.22 2.51 -6.36
C TYR A 336 -13.96 1.68 -6.06
N LEU A 337 -14.10 0.37 -5.92
CA LEU A 337 -13.00 -0.53 -5.60
C LEU A 337 -11.96 -0.60 -6.73
N SER A 338 -12.38 -0.47 -7.98
CA SER A 338 -11.45 -0.37 -9.13
C SER A 338 -10.64 0.92 -9.07
N LEU A 339 -11.27 2.07 -8.78
CA LEU A 339 -10.57 3.35 -8.62
C LEU A 339 -9.58 3.32 -7.45
N ILE A 340 -9.95 2.68 -6.33
CA ILE A 340 -9.02 2.47 -5.21
C ILE A 340 -7.83 1.61 -5.62
N GLY A 341 -8.07 0.52 -6.37
CA GLY A 341 -7.00 -0.31 -6.89
C GLY A 341 -6.06 0.44 -7.83
N ASP A 342 -6.61 1.31 -8.69
CA ASP A 342 -5.84 2.19 -9.56
C ASP A 342 -4.97 3.14 -8.72
N HIS A 343 -5.57 3.81 -7.74
CA HIS A 343 -4.88 4.73 -6.83
C HIS A 343 -3.72 4.07 -6.09
N LEU A 344 -3.94 2.89 -5.49
CA LEU A 344 -2.90 2.10 -4.82
C LEU A 344 -1.71 1.81 -5.74
N GLY A 345 -1.99 1.35 -6.95
CA GLY A 345 -0.98 1.05 -7.97
C GLY A 345 -0.21 2.29 -8.40
N MET A 346 -0.92 3.38 -8.69
CA MET A 346 -0.34 4.64 -9.16
C MET A 346 0.56 5.30 -8.13
N ILE A 347 0.10 5.40 -6.89
CA ILE A 347 0.91 5.95 -5.79
C ILE A 347 2.19 5.14 -5.61
N ASN A 348 2.08 3.81 -5.64
CA ASN A 348 3.22 2.91 -5.52
C ASN A 348 4.21 3.10 -6.69
N ASP A 349 3.71 3.21 -7.92
CA ASP A 349 4.52 3.40 -9.12
C ASP A 349 5.23 4.73 -9.14
N MET A 350 4.53 5.81 -8.78
CA MET A 350 5.13 7.14 -8.64
C MET A 350 6.25 7.10 -7.60
N ALA A 351 6.04 6.44 -6.46
CA ALA A 351 7.04 6.32 -5.43
C ALA A 351 8.21 5.39 -5.81
N SER A 352 7.95 4.31 -6.56
CA SER A 352 8.95 3.30 -6.92
C SER A 352 9.71 3.63 -8.20
N TYR A 353 9.29 4.62 -8.98
CA TYR A 353 9.80 4.87 -10.33
C TYR A 353 11.32 4.97 -10.38
N GLU A 354 11.93 5.82 -9.56
CA GLU A 354 13.38 6.07 -9.57
C GLU A 354 14.17 4.82 -9.23
N LYS A 355 13.64 4.03 -8.30
CA LYS A 355 14.23 2.74 -7.91
C LYS A 355 14.14 1.75 -9.07
N GLU A 356 12.98 1.61 -9.69
CA GLU A 356 12.75 0.68 -10.80
C GLU A 356 13.51 1.09 -12.07
N ALA A 357 13.58 2.38 -12.36
CA ALA A 357 14.33 2.92 -13.48
C ALA A 357 15.84 2.72 -13.30
N ARG A 358 16.36 2.83 -12.07
CA ARG A 358 17.75 2.45 -11.76
C ARG A 358 17.98 0.96 -12.02
N ALA A 359 17.10 0.10 -11.51
CA ALA A 359 17.20 -1.34 -11.72
C ALA A 359 17.19 -1.72 -13.22
N LEU A 360 16.35 -1.05 -14.02
CA LEU A 360 16.35 -1.23 -15.47
C LEU A 360 17.67 -0.80 -16.12
N ARG A 361 18.19 0.38 -15.77
CA ARG A 361 19.46 0.89 -16.32
C ARG A 361 20.66 0.02 -15.96
N LEU A 362 20.62 -0.62 -14.79
CA LEU A 362 21.65 -1.55 -14.33
C LEU A 362 21.48 -2.97 -14.91
N GLY A 363 20.39 -3.23 -15.62
CA GLY A 363 20.08 -4.53 -16.22
C GLY A 363 19.57 -5.58 -15.21
N GLU A 364 19.11 -5.13 -14.05
CA GLU A 364 18.58 -5.97 -12.95
C GLU A 364 17.13 -6.38 -13.20
N THR A 365 16.37 -5.54 -13.91
CA THR A 365 15.08 -5.89 -14.52
C THR A 365 15.15 -5.70 -16.03
N LYS A 366 14.31 -6.42 -16.77
CA LYS A 366 14.20 -6.32 -18.23
C LYS A 366 13.16 -5.31 -18.67
N ASP A 367 12.11 -5.18 -17.87
CA ASP A 367 10.91 -4.44 -18.23
C ASP A 367 10.63 -3.37 -17.18
N MET A 368 10.13 -2.22 -17.65
CA MET A 368 9.66 -1.12 -16.81
C MET A 368 8.13 -1.19 -16.68
N ILE A 369 7.67 -2.01 -15.75
CA ILE A 369 6.24 -2.16 -15.45
C ILE A 369 5.85 -1.09 -14.42
N ASN A 370 5.63 0.13 -14.92
CA ASN A 370 5.36 1.31 -14.10
C ASN A 370 4.53 2.33 -14.90
N ILE A 371 3.54 2.96 -14.26
CA ILE A 371 2.62 3.86 -14.96
C ILE A 371 3.32 5.04 -15.65
N VAL A 372 4.42 5.56 -15.10
CA VAL A 372 5.19 6.64 -15.72
C VAL A 372 5.76 6.18 -17.06
N SER A 373 6.28 4.94 -17.13
CA SER A 373 6.79 4.36 -18.38
C SER A 373 5.66 4.14 -19.39
N VAL A 374 4.50 3.69 -18.91
CA VAL A 374 3.31 3.51 -19.75
C VAL A 374 2.84 4.84 -20.35
N PHE A 375 2.77 5.91 -19.55
CA PHE A 375 2.45 7.25 -20.07
C PHE A 375 3.47 7.77 -21.06
N HIS A 376 4.77 7.57 -20.77
CA HIS A 376 5.85 7.96 -21.67
C HIS A 376 5.66 7.32 -23.07
N GLN A 377 5.37 6.03 -23.11
CA GLN A 377 5.17 5.28 -24.35
C GLN A 377 3.85 5.64 -25.05
N LEU A 378 2.71 5.53 -24.36
CA LEU A 378 1.39 5.69 -24.96
C LEU A 378 1.14 7.11 -25.48
N LEU A 379 1.69 8.12 -24.82
CA LEU A 379 1.54 9.52 -25.20
C LEU A 379 2.74 10.08 -25.98
N SER A 380 3.78 9.26 -26.23
CA SER A 380 5.01 9.69 -26.90
C SER A 380 5.60 10.96 -26.26
N LEU A 381 5.66 10.98 -24.92
CA LEU A 381 6.11 12.15 -24.18
C LEU A 381 7.62 12.36 -24.36
N PRO A 382 8.09 13.61 -24.34
CA PRO A 382 9.47 13.93 -24.72
C PRO A 382 10.51 13.45 -23.69
N ASP A 383 10.13 13.35 -22.43
CA ASP A 383 11.03 12.97 -21.34
C ASP A 383 10.29 12.38 -20.13
N GLU A 384 11.08 11.89 -19.19
CA GLU A 384 10.62 11.34 -17.90
C GLU A 384 9.84 12.36 -17.08
N LYS A 385 10.25 13.64 -17.13
CA LYS A 385 9.62 14.73 -16.37
C LYS A 385 8.17 14.94 -16.82
N ALA A 386 7.94 14.98 -18.13
CA ALA A 386 6.62 15.06 -18.73
C ALA A 386 5.79 13.81 -18.42
N ALA A 387 6.40 12.63 -18.43
CA ALA A 387 5.72 11.38 -18.09
C ALA A 387 5.27 11.32 -16.63
N LYS A 388 6.11 11.73 -15.68
CA LYS A 388 5.74 11.86 -14.27
C LYS A 388 4.63 12.87 -14.06
N ALA A 389 4.71 14.02 -14.73
CA ALA A 389 3.67 15.04 -14.64
C ALA A 389 2.32 14.55 -15.21
N ALA A 390 2.33 13.79 -16.31
CA ALA A 390 1.13 13.17 -16.87
C ALA A 390 0.53 12.10 -15.94
N ALA A 391 1.38 11.23 -15.38
CA ALA A 391 0.96 10.23 -14.41
C ALA A 391 0.37 10.86 -13.14
N TYR A 392 1.01 11.91 -12.62
CA TYR A 392 0.52 12.65 -11.46
C TYR A 392 -0.80 13.38 -11.76
N ALA A 393 -0.94 14.02 -12.93
CA ALA A 393 -2.21 14.62 -13.36
C ALA A 393 -3.34 13.58 -13.38
N TYR A 394 -3.05 12.39 -13.92
CA TYR A 394 -4.02 11.30 -13.93
C TYR A 394 -4.35 10.80 -12.52
N GLN A 395 -3.40 10.80 -11.59
CA GLN A 395 -3.63 10.44 -10.19
C GLN A 395 -4.66 11.37 -9.54
N LEU A 396 -4.49 12.68 -9.71
CA LEU A 396 -5.43 13.69 -9.18
C LEU A 396 -6.83 13.53 -9.80
N GLN A 397 -6.90 13.13 -11.08
CA GLN A 397 -8.16 12.82 -11.73
C GLN A 397 -8.82 11.56 -11.16
N VAL A 398 -8.05 10.50 -10.88
CA VAL A 398 -8.55 9.29 -10.20
C VAL A 398 -9.09 9.63 -8.82
N GLU A 399 -8.39 10.47 -8.05
CA GLU A 399 -8.87 10.93 -6.73
C GLU A 399 -10.18 11.72 -6.83
N SER A 400 -10.32 12.55 -7.87
CA SER A 400 -11.58 13.26 -8.15
C SER A 400 -12.71 12.27 -8.48
N TRP A 401 -12.43 11.24 -9.31
CA TRP A 401 -13.41 10.20 -9.62
C TRP A 401 -13.79 9.32 -8.42
N ILE A 402 -12.87 9.10 -7.47
CA ILE A 402 -13.18 8.41 -6.20
C ILE A 402 -14.23 9.22 -5.45
N MET A 403 -14.05 10.53 -5.32
CA MET A 403 -15.01 11.40 -4.63
C MET A 403 -16.35 11.47 -5.37
N GLU A 404 -16.34 11.64 -6.69
CA GLU A 404 -17.56 11.61 -7.51
C GLU A 404 -18.33 10.30 -7.33
N GLU A 405 -17.63 9.17 -7.23
CA GLU A 405 -18.24 7.87 -7.04
C GLU A 405 -18.85 7.72 -5.64
N ILE A 406 -18.20 8.25 -4.60
CA ILE A 406 -18.78 8.31 -3.24
C ILE A 406 -20.06 9.15 -3.26
N GLU A 407 -20.08 10.30 -3.94
CA GLU A 407 -21.28 11.13 -4.07
C GLU A 407 -22.39 10.42 -4.87
N ARG A 408 -22.02 9.71 -5.96
CA ARG A 408 -22.96 8.89 -6.74
C ARG A 408 -23.61 7.83 -5.85
N LEU A 409 -22.81 7.11 -5.08
CA LEU A 409 -23.30 6.08 -4.14
C LEU A 409 -24.24 6.70 -3.11
N ALA A 410 -23.89 7.86 -2.54
CA ALA A 410 -24.73 8.55 -1.55
C ALA A 410 -26.07 9.04 -2.12
N LYS A 411 -26.10 9.40 -3.41
CA LYS A 411 -27.31 9.90 -4.07
C LYS A 411 -28.21 8.78 -4.59
N ASN A 412 -27.62 7.71 -5.13
CA ASN A 412 -28.34 6.72 -5.93
C ASN A 412 -28.54 5.39 -5.22
N GLU A 413 -27.77 5.10 -4.17
CA GLU A 413 -27.85 3.85 -3.42
C GLU A 413 -28.32 4.10 -1.99
N THR A 414 -29.03 3.12 -1.44
CA THR A 414 -29.29 3.06 0.00
C THR A 414 -28.26 2.16 0.64
N LEU A 415 -27.20 2.75 1.19
CA LEU A 415 -26.14 2.02 1.90
C LEU A 415 -26.39 2.04 3.41
N THR A 416 -26.08 0.92 4.06
CA THR A 416 -26.02 0.76 5.51
C THR A 416 -24.81 1.48 6.09
N ASP A 417 -24.82 1.70 7.41
CA ASP A 417 -23.65 2.24 8.12
C ASP A 417 -22.41 1.36 7.95
N GLU A 418 -22.58 0.03 7.95
CA GLU A 418 -21.47 -0.90 7.75
C GLU A 418 -20.84 -0.76 6.36
N GLU A 419 -21.65 -0.61 5.31
CA GLU A 419 -21.17 -0.36 3.95
C GLU A 419 -20.43 0.98 3.87
N TRP A 420 -20.94 2.03 4.50
CA TRP A 420 -20.23 3.30 4.58
C TRP A 420 -18.90 3.21 5.34
N TRP A 421 -18.88 2.49 6.46
CA TRP A 421 -17.63 2.24 7.18
C TRP A 421 -16.65 1.44 6.34
N PHE A 422 -17.10 0.45 5.58
CA PHE A 422 -16.26 -0.31 4.65
C PHE A 422 -15.64 0.59 3.59
N LEU A 423 -16.43 1.44 2.92
CA LEU A 423 -15.91 2.39 1.94
C LEU A 423 -14.90 3.35 2.58
N GLU A 424 -15.20 3.89 3.76
CA GLU A 424 -14.29 4.78 4.50
C GLU A 424 -12.97 4.10 4.83
N VAL A 425 -12.96 2.90 5.41
CA VAL A 425 -11.71 2.23 5.78
C VAL A 425 -10.89 1.83 4.55
N VAL A 426 -11.53 1.48 3.43
CA VAL A 426 -10.85 1.23 2.16
C VAL A 426 -10.18 2.51 1.62
N LEU A 427 -10.84 3.67 1.73
CA LEU A 427 -10.23 4.95 1.34
C LEU A 427 -9.02 5.27 2.22
N LEU A 428 -9.16 5.08 3.54
CA LEU A 428 -8.08 5.30 4.51
C LEU A 428 -6.89 4.37 4.26
N THR A 429 -7.13 3.19 3.70
CA THR A 429 -6.05 2.30 3.26
C THR A 429 -5.29 2.87 2.06
N ALA A 430 -5.96 3.49 1.11
CA ALA A 430 -5.33 4.13 -0.06
C ALA A 430 -4.52 5.38 0.32
N THR A 431 -5.06 6.23 1.20
CA THR A 431 -4.33 7.39 1.73
C THR A 431 -3.21 6.99 2.69
N GLY A 432 -3.41 5.90 3.44
CA GLY A 432 -2.37 5.23 4.24
C GLY A 432 -1.18 4.77 3.41
N ASN A 433 -1.43 4.18 2.23
CA ASN A 433 -0.38 3.83 1.27
C ASN A 433 0.36 5.08 0.77
N THR A 434 -0.36 6.19 0.56
CA THR A 434 0.23 7.47 0.12
C THR A 434 1.21 8.03 1.14
N ILE A 435 0.79 8.19 2.40
CA ILE A 435 1.70 8.71 3.44
C ILE A 435 2.89 7.76 3.62
N PHE A 436 2.67 6.43 3.65
CA PHE A 436 3.75 5.47 3.75
C PHE A 436 4.78 5.62 2.62
N CYS A 437 4.32 5.75 1.37
CA CYS A 437 5.21 5.90 0.22
C CYS A 437 6.09 7.15 0.29
N MET A 438 5.58 8.23 0.90
CA MET A 438 6.29 9.51 1.05
C MET A 438 7.16 9.56 2.30
N THR A 439 6.89 8.73 3.31
CA THR A 439 7.64 8.74 4.58
C THR A 439 8.51 7.49 4.79
N SER A 440 8.66 6.66 3.76
CA SER A 440 9.41 5.40 3.83
C SER A 440 10.79 5.50 3.17
N ALA A 441 11.77 4.86 3.82
CA ALA A 441 13.11 4.64 3.29
C ALA A 441 13.10 3.78 2.02
N ARG A 442 12.04 2.97 1.80
CA ARG A 442 11.92 2.04 0.66
C ARG A 442 11.97 2.74 -0.70
N TYR A 443 11.52 3.99 -0.76
CA TYR A 443 11.40 4.75 -2.00
C TYR A 443 12.43 5.87 -2.07
N GLY A 444 12.45 6.74 -1.06
CA GLY A 444 13.36 7.89 -1.04
C GLY A 444 14.80 7.57 -0.62
N GLY A 445 15.03 6.42 0.00
CA GLY A 445 16.35 6.02 0.50
C GLY A 445 16.96 7.07 1.44
N LYS A 446 18.30 7.09 1.52
CA LYS A 446 19.03 8.05 2.36
C LYS A 446 18.84 9.51 1.95
N ALA A 447 18.57 9.78 0.67
CA ALA A 447 18.39 11.13 0.16
C ALA A 447 17.13 11.82 0.71
N ALA A 448 16.12 11.03 1.09
CA ALA A 448 14.90 11.52 1.71
C ALA A 448 14.96 11.55 3.25
N ALA A 449 16.07 11.14 3.87
CA ALA A 449 16.16 11.13 5.33
C ALA A 449 16.07 12.55 5.89
N ILE A 450 15.24 12.73 6.91
CA ILE A 450 15.11 13.98 7.66
C ILE A 450 15.68 13.79 9.06
N GLU A 451 16.17 14.87 9.70
CA GLU A 451 16.57 14.76 11.09
C GLU A 451 15.38 14.33 11.94
N PRO A 452 15.51 13.27 12.76
CA PRO A 452 14.44 12.88 13.67
C PRO A 452 14.29 13.99 14.71
N MET A 453 13.35 14.90 14.50
CA MET A 453 13.03 15.99 15.44
C MET A 453 12.46 15.49 16.79
N TRP A 454 12.34 14.16 16.97
CA TRP A 454 11.51 13.57 18.02
C TRP A 454 12.10 12.40 18.82
N TYR A 455 13.43 12.29 18.88
CA TYR A 455 14.04 11.61 20.02
C TYR A 455 14.81 12.64 20.84
N PRO A 456 14.35 13.01 22.04
CA PRO A 456 15.26 13.60 23.01
C PRO A 456 16.43 12.61 23.12
N LYS A 457 17.64 13.06 22.78
CA LYS A 457 18.88 12.28 23.00
C LYS A 457 19.01 11.79 24.46
N SER A 458 18.19 12.31 25.36
CA SER A 458 18.13 11.98 26.79
C SER A 458 17.28 10.76 27.18
N THR A 459 16.28 10.29 26.41
CA THR A 459 15.37 9.24 26.95
C THR A 459 15.92 7.82 26.81
N VAL A 460 16.66 7.53 25.73
CA VAL A 460 17.34 6.23 25.55
C VAL A 460 18.54 6.11 26.49
N ALA A 461 19.26 7.22 26.72
CA ALA A 461 20.36 7.26 27.69
C ALA A 461 19.84 7.08 29.13
N VAL A 462 18.68 7.66 29.48
CA VAL A 462 18.09 7.49 30.82
C VAL A 462 17.56 6.07 31.03
N LEU A 463 16.97 5.41 30.02
CA LEU A 463 16.52 4.02 30.15
C LEU A 463 17.71 3.03 30.24
N GLN A 464 18.78 3.24 29.46
CA GLN A 464 19.99 2.42 29.56
C GLN A 464 20.75 2.64 30.87
N VAL A 465 20.78 3.88 31.40
CA VAL A 465 21.37 4.19 32.70
C VAL A 465 20.50 3.64 33.85
N LEU A 466 19.18 3.64 33.73
CA LEU A 466 18.29 3.05 34.74
C LEU A 466 18.32 1.51 34.74
N GLU A 467 18.52 0.85 33.60
CA GLU A 467 18.77 -0.59 33.54
C GLU A 467 20.17 -0.97 34.06
N TYR A 468 21.17 -0.13 33.83
CA TYR A 468 22.51 -0.30 34.42
C TYR A 468 22.48 -0.11 35.96
N ILE A 469 21.77 0.91 36.47
CA ILE A 469 21.61 1.14 37.92
C ILE A 469 20.76 0.04 38.58
N ARG A 470 19.90 -0.67 37.84
CA ARG A 470 19.14 -1.82 38.36
C ARG A 470 19.90 -3.14 38.31
N SER A 471 21.02 -3.20 37.58
CA SER A 471 21.85 -4.42 37.43
C SER A 471 23.16 -4.38 38.21
N VAL A 472 23.42 -3.27 38.91
CA VAL A 472 24.45 -3.10 39.95
C VAL A 472 23.74 -3.00 41.31
#